data_AF-A0A3B9C2F7-F1
#
_entry.id   AF-A0A3B9C2F7-F1
#
_cell.length_a   1.000
_cell.length_b   1.000
_cell.length_c   1.000
_cell.angle_alpha   90.00
_cell.angle_beta   90.00
_cell.angle_gamma   90.00
#
_symmetry.space_group_name_H-M   'P 1'
#
loop_
_entity.id
_entity.type
_entity.pdbx_description
1 polymer ?
#
loop_
_entity_poly.entity_id
_entity_poly.type
_entity_poly.pdbx_seq_one_letter_code
_entity_poly.pdbx_strand_id
1 'polypeptide(L)' 'MEQHTFRPESLMMSYGYKPELSEGAVKCPIFQTSTFVFKNAEAGKRFFEVAYGLSPAAPGEEQGLIYSRL' A
#
# COMPACT_ATOMS: atom_id res chain seq x y z
N MET A 1 -10.46 -14.66 -11.99
CA MET A 1 -10.34 -13.34 -12.64
C MET A 1 -9.46 -13.55 -13.87
N GLU A 2 -9.93 -13.21 -15.06
CA GLU A 2 -9.10 -13.32 -16.27
C GLU A 2 -7.82 -12.51 -16.07
N GLN A 3 -6.66 -13.10 -16.37
CA GLN A 3 -5.40 -12.36 -16.46
C GLN A 3 -5.49 -11.47 -17.70
N HIS A 4 -6.06 -10.29 -17.52
CA HIS A 4 -6.08 -9.30 -18.58
C HIS A 4 -4.69 -8.69 -18.68
N THR A 5 -3.92 -9.15 -19.67
CA THR A 5 -2.60 -8.58 -19.99
C THR A 5 -2.83 -7.19 -20.59
N PHE A 6 -2.80 -6.17 -19.74
CA PHE A 6 -2.84 -4.79 -20.19
C PHE A 6 -1.62 -4.46 -21.04
N ARG A 7 -1.79 -3.55 -21.99
CA ARG A 7 -0.69 -3.02 -22.78
C ARG A 7 0.22 -2.12 -21.92
N PRO A 8 1.53 -2.01 -22.20
CA PRO A 8 2.44 -1.15 -21.44
C PRO A 8 1.97 0.30 -21.33
N GLU A 9 1.35 0.84 -22.38
CA GLU A 9 0.83 2.21 -22.40
C GLU A 9 -0.27 2.41 -21.35
N SER A 10 -1.12 1.40 -21.12
CA SER A 10 -2.13 1.42 -20.06
C SER A 10 -1.50 1.29 -18.67
N LEU A 11 -0.47 0.45 -18.53
CA LEU A 11 0.23 0.27 -17.26
C LEU A 11 0.90 1.56 -16.78
N MET A 12 1.50 2.34 -17.69
CA MET A 12 2.14 3.61 -17.33
C MET A 12 1.17 4.65 -16.73
N MET A 13 -0.13 4.53 -16.97
CA MET A 13 -1.11 5.51 -16.52
C MET A 13 -1.58 5.28 -15.08
N SER A 14 -1.68 4.03 -14.62
CA SER A 14 -2.38 3.72 -13.36
C SER A 14 -1.79 2.55 -12.58
N TYR A 15 -0.80 1.83 -13.12
CA TYR A 15 -0.28 0.65 -12.44
C TYR A 15 0.35 1.03 -11.09
N GLY A 16 -0.07 0.35 -10.02
CA GLY A 16 0.41 0.60 -8.66
C GLY A 16 -0.31 1.72 -7.90
N TYR A 17 -1.31 2.38 -8.49
CA TYR A 17 -2.11 3.41 -7.82
C TYR A 17 -3.60 3.03 -7.78
N LYS A 18 -4.19 3.03 -6.58
CA LYS A 18 -5.63 2.81 -6.34
C LYS A 18 -6.25 4.10 -5.77
N PRO A 19 -6.99 4.90 -6.56
CA PRO A 19 -7.59 6.16 -6.10
C PRO A 19 -8.49 6.03 -4.86
N GLU A 20 -9.11 4.87 -4.66
CA GLU A 20 -10.01 4.59 -3.53
C GLU A 20 -9.29 4.66 -2.17
N LEU A 21 -7.97 4.45 -2.17
CA LEU A 21 -7.12 4.59 -0.98
C LEU A 21 -6.73 6.05 -0.69
N SER A 22 -7.17 7.00 -1.52
CA SER A 22 -6.77 8.41 -1.48
C SER A 22 -7.97 9.33 -1.77
N GLU A 23 -9.14 9.01 -1.21
CA GLU A 23 -10.37 9.81 -1.32
C GLU A 23 -10.82 10.06 -2.77
N GLY A 24 -10.47 9.16 -3.70
CA GLY A 24 -10.80 9.29 -5.12
C GLY A 24 -9.90 10.27 -5.88
N ALA A 25 -8.77 10.69 -5.30
CA ALA A 25 -7.83 11.57 -5.97
C ALA A 25 -7.27 10.91 -7.24
N VAL A 26 -7.38 11.59 -8.37
CA VAL A 26 -6.81 11.11 -9.65
C VAL A 26 -5.28 11.12 -9.61
N LYS A 27 -4.70 12.07 -8.88
CA LYS A 27 -3.25 12.16 -8.66
C LYS A 27 -2.91 11.72 -7.25
N CYS A 28 -1.84 10.95 -7.09
CA CYS A 28 -1.29 10.57 -5.79
C CYS A 28 -1.09 11.81 -4.89
N PRO A 29 -1.71 11.87 -3.71
CA PRO A 29 -1.46 12.93 -2.75
C PRO A 29 -0.02 12.91 -2.25
N ILE A 30 0.54 14.09 -1.96
CA ILE A 30 1.87 14.21 -1.36
C ILE A 30 1.69 14.26 0.16
N PHE A 31 1.98 13.15 0.83
CA PHE A 31 1.98 13.07 2.29
C PHE A 31 3.33 13.52 2.85
N GLN A 32 3.46 14.82 3.12
CA GLN A 32 4.69 15.39 3.68
C GLN A 32 4.78 15.16 5.21
N THR A 33 4.96 13.90 5.60
CA THR A 33 5.14 13.49 7.01
C THR A 33 6.19 12.39 7.11
N SER A 34 6.89 12.33 8.25
CA SER A 34 7.83 11.26 8.60
C SER A 34 7.23 10.22 9.55
N THR A 35 6.00 10.44 10.04
CA THR A 35 5.37 9.58 11.05
C THR A 35 3.94 9.22 10.65
N PHE A 36 3.56 7.98 10.94
CA PHE A 36 2.25 7.39 10.66
C PHE A 36 1.66 6.80 11.94
N VAL A 37 0.35 6.86 12.08
CA VAL A 37 -0.36 6.38 13.27
C VAL A 37 -0.92 4.98 13.04
N PHE A 38 -0.89 4.16 14.09
CA PHE A 38 -1.55 2.86 14.11
C PHE A 38 -2.82 2.93 14.95
N LYS A 39 -3.85 2.18 14.57
CA LYS A 39 -5.12 2.12 15.33
C LYS A 39 -4.94 1.56 16.75
N ASN A 40 -4.00 0.64 16.92
CA ASN A 40 -3.64 0.02 18.20
C ASN A 40 -2.20 -0.51 18.16
N ALA A 41 -1.68 -0.95 19.30
CA ALA A 41 -0.31 -1.45 19.43
C ALA A 41 -0.07 -2.75 18.64
N GLU A 42 -1.06 -3.65 18.61
CA GLU A 42 -0.99 -4.93 17.90
C GLU A 42 -0.84 -4.72 16.38
N ALA A 43 -1.59 -3.78 15.82
CA ALA A 43 -1.52 -3.40 14.41
C ALA A 43 -0.14 -2.86 14.04
N GLY A 44 0.47 -2.03 14.90
CA GLY A 44 1.84 -1.55 14.69
C GLY A 44 2.87 -2.68 14.69
N LYS A 45 2.79 -3.58 15.68
CA LYS A 45 3.66 -4.76 15.74
C LYS A 45 3.51 -5.63 14.49
N ARG A 46 2.27 -5.97 14.13
CA ARG A 46 1.96 -6.80 12.97
C ARG A 46 2.46 -6.18 11.67
N PHE A 47 2.30 -4.86 11.51
CA PHE A 47 2.78 -4.14 10.34
C PHE A 47 4.28 -4.37 10.10
N PHE A 48 5.10 -4.20 11.13
CA PHE A 48 6.56 -4.38 11.01
C PHE A 48 6.97 -5.84 10.86
N GLU A 49 6.28 -6.79 11.50
CA GLU A 49 6.55 -8.23 11.30
C GLU A 49 6.41 -8.63 9.82
N VAL A 50 5.37 -8.13 9.15
CA VAL A 50 5.17 -8.41 7.72
C VAL A 50 6.12 -7.59 6.85
N ALA A 51 6.32 -6.30 7.15
CA ALA A 51 7.18 -5.41 6.36
C ALA A 51 8.66 -5.87 6.34
N TYR A 52 9.16 -6.40 7.46
CA TYR A 52 10.51 -6.98 7.55
C TYR A 52 10.60 -8.42 7.06
N GLY A 53 9.49 -9.01 6.61
CA GLY A 53 9.46 -10.40 6.15
C GLY A 53 9.67 -11.44 7.27
N LEU A 54 9.47 -11.06 8.53
CA LEU A 54 9.54 -11.96 9.67
C LEU A 54 8.31 -12.90 9.75
N SER A 55 7.21 -12.48 9.13
CA SER A 55 5.96 -13.25 9.04
C SER A 55 5.27 -12.99 7.70
N PRO A 56 4.66 -14.01 7.06
CA PRO A 56 3.88 -13.79 5.84
C PRO A 56 2.61 -12.99 6.13
N ALA A 57 2.17 -12.18 5.16
CA ALA A 57 0.87 -11.54 5.21
C ALA A 57 -0.25 -12.59 5.22
N ALA A 58 -1.28 -12.37 6.03
CA ALA A 58 -2.47 -13.21 6.05
C ALA A 58 -3.29 -13.00 4.75
N PRO A 59 -4.13 -13.98 4.36
CA PRO A 59 -5.01 -13.82 3.20
C PRO A 59 -5.90 -12.57 3.32
N GLY A 60 -5.76 -11.63 2.39
CA GLY A 60 -6.51 -10.37 2.39
C GLY A 60 -5.93 -9.26 3.28
N GLU A 61 -4.78 -9.48 3.91
CA GLU A 61 -4.06 -8.44 4.66
C GLU A 61 -3.38 -7.47 3.69
N GLU A 62 -3.98 -6.29 3.51
CA GLU A 62 -3.36 -5.20 2.75
C GLU A 62 -2.37 -4.44 3.64
N GLN A 63 -1.12 -4.35 3.19
CA GLN A 63 -0.12 -3.50 3.84
C GLN A 63 -0.47 -2.03 3.62
N GLY A 64 -0.50 -1.26 4.71
CA GLY A 64 -0.73 0.18 4.67
C GLY A 64 0.35 0.94 3.89
N LEU A 65 -0.02 2.14 3.42
CA LEU A 65 0.87 3.03 2.68
C LEU A 65 1.81 3.76 3.65
N ILE A 66 2.99 3.18 3.92
CA ILE A 66 4.05 3.84 4.69
C ILE A 66 5.29 3.96 3.81
N TYR A 67 5.74 5.20 3.61
CA TYR A 67 7.05 5.47 3.05
C TYR A 67 8.07 5.46 4.19
N SER A 68 8.63 4.28 4.47
CA SER A 68 9.74 4.14 5.41
C SER A 68 11.00 3.75 4.65
N ARG A 69 12.13 4.33 5.05
CA ARG A 69 13.45 3.83 4.65
C ARG A 69 13.72 2.59 5.51
N LEU A 70 13.24 1.43 5.06
CA LEU A 70 13.52 0.13 5.67
C LEU A 70 14.96 -0.32 5.40
#